data_AF-A0A2A4NR10-F1
#
_entry.id   AF-A0A2A4NR10-F1
#
_cell.length_a   1.000
_cell.length_b   1.000
_cell.length_c   1.000
_cell.angle_alpha   90.00
_cell.angle_beta   90.00
_cell.angle_gamma   90.00
#
_symmetry.space_group_name_H-M   'P 1'
#
loop_
_entity.id
_entity.type
_entity.pdbx_description
1 polymer ?
#
loop_
_entity_poly.entity_id
_entity_poly.type
_entity_poly.pdbx_seq_one_letter_code
_entity_poly.pdbx_strand_id
1 'polypeptide(L)'
;MGLSAVEIEKSLAKSISWFEMEIEWGVSAGELNHLTGRIGELYAAKITNGKMALETNQRGYDVISAQNERISVKTITSSNHVTFNESTFSFVDRVMILRVFADTENGVSVETLLDCSSVDILKKYTFSSSKLHISISRLLSPKMKIEKLRAIDEVTIGKYVIRKSEDSTIQVLVDDQIVGPAYPILTTIASEMSIDVNNKNGGTKNTRQLGAEII
;
A
#
# COMPACT_ATOMS: atom_id res chain seq x y z
N MET A 1 27.16 -1.19 15.70
CA MET A 1 26.65 0.18 15.39
C MET A 1 25.58 0.02 14.32
N GLY A 2 24.41 0.64 14.49
CA GLY A 2 23.39 0.66 13.43
C GLY A 2 23.83 1.59 12.28
N LEU A 3 23.32 1.36 11.07
CA LEU A 3 23.58 2.22 9.91
C LEU A 3 23.04 3.63 10.17
N SER A 4 23.81 4.64 9.79
CA SER A 4 23.37 6.05 9.71
C SER A 4 22.39 6.26 8.56
N ALA A 5 21.64 7.36 8.58
CA ALA A 5 20.68 7.70 7.53
C ALA A 5 21.33 7.74 6.12
N VAL A 6 22.54 8.29 6.02
CA VAL A 6 23.31 8.35 4.77
C VAL A 6 23.70 6.95 4.29
N GLU A 7 24.08 6.05 5.21
CA GLU A 7 24.43 4.68 4.86
C GLU A 7 23.21 3.85 4.45
N ILE A 8 22.04 4.09 5.06
CA ILE A 8 20.76 3.48 4.65
C ILE A 8 20.43 3.92 3.22
N GLU A 9 20.53 5.21 2.92
CA GLU A 9 20.24 5.73 1.57
C GLU A 9 21.17 5.15 0.52
N LYS A 10 22.49 5.15 0.78
CA LYS A 10 23.47 4.53 -0.14
C LYS A 10 23.25 3.03 -0.31
N SER A 11 22.93 2.33 0.78
CA SER A 11 22.67 0.89 0.73
C SER A 11 21.40 0.59 -0.07
N LEU A 12 20.34 1.38 0.13
CA LEU A 12 19.08 1.24 -0.59
C LEU A 12 19.28 1.48 -2.08
N ALA A 13 19.96 2.56 -2.47
CA ALA A 13 20.26 2.87 -3.87
C ALA A 13 21.07 1.74 -4.52
N LYS A 14 22.08 1.21 -3.82
CA LYS A 14 22.86 0.06 -4.31
C LYS A 14 22.01 -1.19 -4.47
N SER A 15 21.17 -1.52 -3.49
CA SER A 15 20.28 -2.69 -3.58
C SER A 15 19.26 -2.57 -4.71
N ILE A 16 18.72 -1.38 -4.94
CA ILE A 16 17.82 -1.11 -6.07
C ILE A 16 18.54 -1.34 -7.41
N SER A 17 19.74 -0.77 -7.59
CA SER A 17 20.51 -0.95 -8.82
C SER A 17 20.87 -2.41 -9.10
N TRP A 18 21.19 -3.20 -8.07
CA TRP A 18 21.38 -4.65 -8.23
C TRP A 18 20.10 -5.36 -8.64
N PHE A 19 18.95 -4.98 -8.06
CA PHE A 19 17.68 -5.58 -8.42
C PHE A 19 17.31 -5.25 -9.88
N GLU A 20 17.53 -4.00 -10.34
CA GLU A 20 17.33 -3.60 -11.74
C GLU A 20 18.13 -4.50 -12.70
N MET A 21 19.42 -4.67 -12.43
CA MET A 21 20.30 -5.45 -13.29
C MET A 21 19.91 -6.94 -13.35
N GLU A 22 19.50 -7.54 -12.23
CA GLU A 22 19.02 -8.93 -12.21
C GLU A 22 17.72 -9.10 -13.01
N ILE A 23 16.80 -8.14 -12.94
CA ILE A 23 15.58 -8.13 -13.76
C ILE A 23 15.92 -7.96 -15.24
N GLU A 24 16.87 -7.08 -15.60
CA GLU A 24 17.34 -6.91 -16.98
C GLU A 24 17.96 -8.19 -17.55
N TRP A 25 18.63 -8.99 -16.72
CA TRP A 25 19.15 -10.31 -17.08
C TRP A 25 18.07 -11.40 -17.17
N GLY A 26 16.80 -11.05 -16.90
CA GLY A 26 15.67 -11.96 -17.03
C GLY A 26 15.38 -12.81 -15.80
N VAL A 27 16.02 -12.52 -14.65
CA VAL A 27 15.72 -13.21 -13.39
C VAL A 27 14.35 -12.73 -12.88
N SER A 28 13.53 -13.65 -12.40
CA SER A 28 12.22 -13.28 -11.89
C SER A 28 12.34 -12.60 -10.53
N ALA A 29 11.53 -11.56 -10.28
CA ALA A 29 11.52 -10.87 -8.98
C ALA A 29 11.22 -11.81 -7.79
N GLY A 30 10.52 -12.93 -8.03
CA GLY A 30 10.21 -13.95 -7.02
C GLY A 30 11.42 -14.79 -6.59
N GLU A 31 12.49 -14.84 -7.39
CA GLU A 31 13.74 -15.53 -7.05
C GLU A 31 14.69 -14.63 -6.23
N LEU A 32 14.45 -13.32 -6.23
CA LEU A 32 15.25 -12.31 -5.55
C LEU A 32 14.73 -11.98 -4.14
N ASN A 33 14.19 -12.96 -3.42
CA ASN A 33 13.52 -12.75 -2.12
C ASN A 33 14.43 -12.11 -1.06
N HIS A 34 15.72 -12.48 -1.01
CA HIS A 34 16.66 -11.88 -0.08
C HIS A 34 16.95 -10.41 -0.41
N LEU A 35 17.13 -10.10 -1.70
CA LEU A 35 17.40 -8.75 -2.17
C LEU A 35 16.19 -7.84 -1.96
N THR A 36 15.00 -8.31 -2.32
CA THR A 36 13.74 -7.57 -2.15
C THR A 36 13.37 -7.41 -0.68
N GLY A 37 13.59 -8.43 0.15
CA GLY A 37 13.52 -8.32 1.61
C GLY A 37 14.42 -7.20 2.12
N ARG A 38 15.68 -7.18 1.70
CA ARG A 38 16.64 -6.15 2.10
C ARG A 38 16.26 -4.75 1.64
N ILE A 39 15.76 -4.60 0.40
CA ILE A 39 15.25 -3.32 -0.12
C ILE A 39 14.10 -2.83 0.77
N GLY A 40 13.17 -3.71 1.13
CA GLY A 40 12.04 -3.35 1.99
C GLY A 40 12.45 -2.90 3.39
N GLU A 41 13.40 -3.60 4.03
CA GLU A 41 13.93 -3.20 5.33
C GLU A 41 14.59 -1.81 5.28
N LEU A 42 15.45 -1.59 4.28
CA LEU A 42 16.14 -0.32 4.09
C LEU A 42 15.17 0.82 3.77
N TYR A 43 14.15 0.54 2.95
CA TYR A 43 13.09 1.49 2.65
C TYR A 43 12.28 1.84 3.91
N ALA A 44 11.85 0.84 4.69
CA ALA A 44 11.14 1.06 5.95
C ALA A 44 11.97 1.88 6.94
N ALA A 45 13.26 1.60 7.07
CA ALA A 45 14.16 2.40 7.90
C ALA A 45 14.25 3.85 7.40
N LYS A 46 14.36 4.06 6.08
CA LYS A 46 14.37 5.41 5.48
C LYS A 46 13.10 6.19 5.80
N ILE A 47 11.91 5.63 5.52
CA ILE A 47 10.65 6.38 5.65
C ILE A 47 10.22 6.61 7.10
N THR A 48 10.73 5.81 8.03
CA THR A 48 10.47 5.99 9.48
C THR A 48 11.56 6.76 10.20
N ASN A 49 12.54 7.31 9.47
CA ASN A 49 13.77 7.90 10.02
C ASN A 49 14.43 6.99 11.07
N GLY A 50 14.29 5.69 10.86
CA GLY A 50 14.70 4.65 11.76
C GLY A 50 16.10 4.13 11.45
N LYS A 51 16.43 3.06 12.15
CA LYS A 51 17.67 2.29 11.98
C LYS A 51 17.33 0.83 11.82
N MET A 52 18.18 0.12 11.09
CA MET A 52 18.13 -1.35 11.05
C MET A 52 18.26 -1.91 12.47
N ALA A 53 17.65 -3.08 12.70
CA ALA A 53 17.84 -3.82 13.95
C ALA A 53 19.33 -4.00 14.27
N LEU A 54 19.66 -3.90 15.56
CA LEU A 54 21.05 -3.85 16.03
C LEU A 54 21.77 -5.20 15.92
N GLU A 55 21.02 -6.31 15.92
CA GLU A 55 21.53 -7.67 15.85
C GLU A 55 21.21 -8.32 14.50
N THR A 56 22.17 -9.07 13.96
CA THR A 56 22.08 -9.73 12.65
C THR A 56 21.07 -10.89 12.60
N ASN A 57 20.41 -11.23 13.71
CA ASN A 57 19.32 -12.21 13.81
C ASN A 57 18.26 -11.74 14.81
N GLN A 58 17.94 -10.45 14.80
CA GLN A 58 16.94 -9.90 15.70
C GLN A 58 15.60 -10.64 15.53
N ARG A 59 15.09 -11.17 16.64
CA ARG A 59 13.86 -11.95 16.62
C ARG A 59 12.64 -11.03 16.51
N GLY A 60 11.91 -11.16 15.39
CA GLY A 60 10.55 -10.63 15.23
C GLY A 60 10.43 -9.28 14.54
N TYR A 61 11.45 -8.42 14.60
CA TYR A 61 11.43 -7.09 13.97
C TYR A 61 12.75 -6.79 13.26
N ASP A 62 12.66 -5.95 12.24
CA ASP A 62 13.75 -5.69 11.29
C ASP A 62 14.27 -4.25 11.41
N VAL A 63 13.40 -3.32 11.83
CA VAL A 63 13.69 -1.87 11.91
C VAL A 63 13.22 -1.31 13.27
N ILE A 64 13.95 -0.32 13.78
CA ILE A 64 13.53 0.50 14.92
C ILE A 64 13.30 1.92 14.40
N SER A 65 12.07 2.45 14.52
CA SER A 65 11.75 3.82 14.05
C SER A 65 12.43 4.90 14.91
N ALA A 66 12.38 6.16 14.45
CA ALA A 66 12.80 7.30 15.26
C ALA A 66 12.02 7.41 16.58
N GLN A 67 10.77 6.92 16.61
CA GLN A 67 9.89 6.86 17.78
C GLN A 67 10.14 5.62 18.65
N ASN A 68 11.20 4.85 18.36
CA ASN A 68 11.57 3.62 19.06
C ASN A 68 10.53 2.49 18.95
N GLU A 69 9.74 2.48 17.87
CA GLU A 69 8.83 1.37 17.55
C GLU A 69 9.61 0.23 16.88
N ARG A 70 9.34 -1.01 17.30
CA ARG A 70 9.88 -2.21 16.65
C ARG A 70 8.99 -2.61 15.47
N ILE A 71 9.54 -2.49 14.27
CA ILE A 71 8.82 -2.69 13.02
C ILE A 71 9.19 -4.03 12.40
N SER A 72 8.20 -4.88 12.14
CA SER A 72 8.36 -6.07 11.28
C SER A 72 7.99 -5.73 9.84
N VAL A 73 8.91 -5.99 8.92
CA VAL A 73 8.79 -5.68 7.50
C VAL A 73 8.57 -6.96 6.72
N LYS A 74 7.58 -6.96 5.84
CA LYS A 74 7.36 -8.04 4.87
C LYS A 74 7.31 -7.47 3.48
N THR A 75 8.30 -7.83 2.67
CA THR A 75 8.33 -7.49 1.26
C THR A 75 7.68 -8.59 0.43
N ILE A 76 6.89 -8.19 -0.55
CA ILE A 76 6.38 -9.07 -1.59
C ILE A 76 6.78 -8.57 -2.97
N THR A 77 6.88 -9.49 -3.91
CA THR A 77 6.98 -9.19 -5.35
C THR A 77 5.73 -9.71 -6.05
N SER A 78 5.62 -11.03 -6.18
CA SER A 78 4.49 -11.74 -6.81
C SER A 78 3.59 -12.49 -5.84
N SER A 79 3.96 -12.60 -4.56
CA SER A 79 3.17 -13.33 -3.56
C SER A 79 1.80 -12.68 -3.31
N ASN A 80 0.76 -13.51 -3.25
CA ASN A 80 -0.61 -13.10 -2.94
C ASN A 80 -0.94 -13.12 -1.44
N HIS A 81 0.01 -13.50 -0.59
CA HIS A 81 -0.16 -13.51 0.85
C HIS A 81 1.14 -13.23 1.60
N VAL A 82 1.00 -12.78 2.83
CA VAL A 82 2.07 -12.56 3.79
C VAL A 82 1.75 -13.31 5.07
N THR A 83 2.79 -13.78 5.75
CA THR A 83 2.64 -14.44 7.06
C THR A 83 3.51 -13.78 8.11
N PHE A 84 2.97 -13.66 9.32
CA PHE A 84 3.72 -13.33 10.53
C PHE A 84 3.66 -14.50 11.51
N ASN A 85 4.74 -14.78 12.22
CA ASN A 85 4.80 -15.89 13.16
C ASN A 85 4.32 -15.44 14.54
N GLU A 86 3.40 -16.20 15.13
CA GLU A 86 2.83 -15.93 16.47
C GLU A 86 3.91 -15.83 17.55
N SER A 87 4.89 -16.74 17.51
CA SER A 87 5.98 -16.83 18.50
C SER A 87 6.88 -15.60 18.55
N THR A 88 6.88 -14.77 17.51
CA THR A 88 7.70 -13.56 17.42
C THR A 88 6.88 -12.28 17.37
N PHE A 89 5.56 -12.37 17.24
CA PHE A 89 4.70 -11.20 17.00
C PHE A 89 4.58 -10.29 18.22
N SER A 90 4.71 -10.85 19.42
CA SER A 90 4.69 -10.09 20.69
C SER A 90 5.85 -9.09 20.83
N PHE A 91 6.91 -9.22 20.03
CA PHE A 91 8.04 -8.28 20.00
C PHE A 91 7.85 -7.13 19.02
N VAL A 92 6.71 -7.07 18.33
CA VAL A 92 6.45 -6.13 17.23
C VAL A 92 5.43 -5.09 17.66
N ASP A 93 5.77 -3.82 17.50
CA ASP A 93 4.87 -2.69 17.79
C ASP A 93 4.10 -2.25 16.53
N ARG A 94 4.74 -2.38 15.36
CA ARG A 94 4.22 -1.92 14.07
C ARG A 94 4.60 -2.88 12.95
N VAL A 95 3.72 -3.01 11.97
CA VAL A 95 3.89 -3.93 10.85
C VAL A 95 3.77 -3.18 9.53
N MET A 96 4.72 -3.47 8.64
CA MET A 96 4.78 -2.87 7.32
C MET A 96 4.80 -3.98 6.26
N ILE A 97 3.91 -3.89 5.29
CA ILE A 97 3.90 -4.75 4.11
C ILE A 97 4.21 -3.90 2.90
N LEU A 98 5.29 -4.24 2.20
CA LEU A 98 5.80 -3.50 1.06
C LEU A 98 5.74 -4.37 -0.18
N ARG A 99 5.50 -3.76 -1.34
CA ARG A 99 5.62 -4.40 -2.65
C ARG A 99 6.77 -3.78 -3.42
N VAL A 100 7.71 -4.60 -3.85
CA VAL A 100 8.79 -4.19 -4.75
C VAL A 100 8.48 -4.73 -6.14
N PHE A 101 8.53 -3.87 -7.14
CA PHE A 101 8.35 -4.25 -8.54
C PHE A 101 9.22 -3.36 -9.43
N ALA A 102 9.58 -3.88 -10.60
CA ALA A 102 10.23 -3.13 -11.65
C ALA A 102 9.19 -2.83 -12.74
N ASP A 103 9.15 -1.57 -13.17
CA ASP A 103 8.40 -1.10 -14.32
C ASP A 103 9.39 -0.77 -15.44
N THR A 104 9.05 -1.13 -16.67
CA THR A 104 9.83 -0.81 -17.86
C THR A 104 9.98 0.70 -18.09
N GLU A 105 9.04 1.53 -17.62
CA GLU A 105 9.08 2.99 -17.80
C GLU A 105 9.66 3.72 -16.58
N ASN A 106 9.37 3.24 -15.37
CA ASN A 106 9.65 3.95 -14.12
C ASN A 106 10.78 3.33 -13.27
N GLY A 107 11.42 2.26 -13.77
CA GLY A 107 12.43 1.53 -13.02
C GLY A 107 11.84 0.82 -11.79
N VAL A 108 12.65 0.64 -10.76
CA VAL A 108 12.21 -0.07 -9.55
C VAL A 108 11.44 0.83 -8.59
N SER A 109 10.26 0.37 -8.21
CA SER A 109 9.35 1.05 -7.31
C SER A 109 9.06 0.20 -6.06
N VAL A 110 8.87 0.89 -4.94
CA VAL A 110 8.46 0.30 -3.65
C VAL A 110 7.14 0.92 -3.22
N GLU A 111 6.05 0.14 -3.23
CA GLU A 111 4.72 0.54 -2.78
C GLU A 111 4.47 0.06 -1.34
N THR A 112 3.96 0.93 -0.47
CA THR A 112 3.51 0.51 0.87
C THR A 112 2.06 0.02 0.80
N LEU A 113 1.86 -1.28 1.02
CA LEU A 113 0.53 -1.92 1.00
C LEU A 113 -0.17 -1.88 2.34
N LEU A 114 0.60 -1.96 3.43
CA LEU A 114 0.10 -1.87 4.79
C LEU A 114 1.14 -1.19 5.67
N ASP A 115 0.65 -0.34 6.55
CA ASP A 115 1.44 0.29 7.61
C ASP A 115 0.49 0.62 8.75
N CYS A 116 0.53 -0.17 9.83
CA CYS A 116 -0.31 -0.03 11.01
C CYS A 116 0.33 -0.64 12.26
N SER A 117 -0.26 -0.36 13.43
CA SER A 117 0.17 -0.97 14.69
C SER A 117 -0.08 -2.49 14.71
N SER A 118 0.69 -3.22 15.52
CA SER A 118 0.46 -4.64 15.77
C SER A 118 -0.89 -4.90 16.47
N VAL A 119 -1.38 -3.93 17.25
CA VAL A 119 -2.70 -4.02 17.87
C VAL A 119 -3.81 -3.95 16.82
N ASP A 120 -3.71 -3.04 15.86
CA ASP A 120 -4.76 -2.87 14.84
C ASP A 120 -4.81 -4.03 13.85
N ILE A 121 -3.68 -4.67 13.55
CA ILE A 121 -3.68 -5.85 12.70
C ILE A 121 -4.34 -7.04 13.41
N LEU A 122 -4.16 -7.19 14.72
CA LEU A 122 -4.78 -8.26 15.51
C LEU A 122 -6.28 -8.07 15.72
N LYS A 123 -6.80 -6.83 15.60
CA LYS A 123 -8.25 -6.59 15.52
C LYS A 123 -8.86 -7.11 14.22
N LYS A 124 -8.10 -7.12 13.13
CA LYS A 124 -8.57 -7.45 11.78
C LYS A 124 -8.27 -8.90 11.37
N TYR A 125 -7.23 -9.52 11.94
CA TYR A 125 -6.75 -10.84 11.57
C TYR A 125 -6.44 -11.68 12.82
N THR A 126 -6.66 -12.99 12.71
CA THR A 126 -6.39 -13.95 13.79
C THR A 126 -5.33 -14.94 13.37
N PHE A 127 -4.51 -15.39 14.32
CA PHE A 127 -3.56 -16.46 14.09
C PHE A 127 -4.28 -17.78 13.80
N SER A 128 -3.76 -18.52 12.82
CA SER A 128 -4.15 -19.89 12.52
C SER A 128 -2.89 -20.71 12.34
N SER A 129 -2.80 -21.88 12.97
CA SER A 129 -1.61 -22.73 12.94
C SER A 129 -0.31 -21.97 13.27
N SER A 130 -0.36 -21.11 14.29
CA SER A 130 0.73 -20.24 14.75
C SER A 130 1.27 -19.23 13.73
N LYS A 131 0.46 -18.89 12.72
CA LYS A 131 0.76 -17.87 11.72
C LYS A 131 -0.42 -16.93 11.49
N LEU A 132 -0.13 -15.63 11.39
CA LEU A 132 -1.08 -14.63 10.95
C LEU A 132 -1.04 -14.59 9.42
N HIS A 133 -2.06 -15.12 8.77
CA HIS A 133 -2.14 -15.15 7.31
C HIS A 133 -2.90 -13.92 6.78
N ILE A 134 -2.24 -13.12 5.97
CA ILE A 134 -2.81 -11.90 5.40
C ILE A 134 -2.80 -12.03 3.88
N SER A 135 -3.98 -12.03 3.28
CA SER A 135 -4.11 -12.01 1.83
C SER A 135 -3.96 -10.58 1.29
N ILE A 136 -3.14 -10.42 0.26
CA ILE A 136 -2.87 -9.13 -0.36
C ILE A 136 -4.12 -8.52 -1.00
N SER A 137 -5.03 -9.34 -1.52
CA SER A 137 -6.31 -8.86 -2.07
C SER A 137 -7.17 -8.15 -1.02
N ARG A 138 -7.06 -8.52 0.27
CA ARG A 138 -7.75 -7.83 1.36
C ARG A 138 -7.11 -6.47 1.66
N LEU A 139 -5.80 -6.34 1.52
CA LEU A 139 -5.08 -5.06 1.68
C LEU A 139 -5.35 -4.10 0.52
N LEU A 140 -5.47 -4.65 -0.69
CA LEU A 140 -5.78 -3.91 -1.92
C LEU A 140 -7.29 -3.66 -2.09
N SER A 141 -8.13 -4.19 -1.20
CA SER A 141 -9.56 -3.95 -1.27
C SER A 141 -9.82 -2.44 -1.12
N PRO A 142 -10.74 -1.85 -1.92
CA PRO A 142 -11.02 -0.42 -1.90
C PRO A 142 -11.25 0.10 -0.47
N LYS A 143 -11.92 -0.72 0.36
CA LYS A 143 -12.22 -0.41 1.77
C LYS A 143 -10.98 -0.03 2.62
N MET A 144 -9.78 -0.52 2.27
CA MET A 144 -8.53 -0.17 2.98
C MET A 144 -7.71 0.95 2.31
N LYS A 145 -7.70 1.07 0.96
CA LYS A 145 -7.08 2.21 0.28
C LYS A 145 -7.83 3.53 0.57
N ILE A 146 -9.13 3.44 0.82
CA ILE A 146 -10.01 4.58 1.04
C ILE A 146 -9.80 5.25 2.41
N GLU A 147 -9.41 4.52 3.46
CA GLU A 147 -9.24 5.11 4.81
C GLU A 147 -8.04 6.07 4.95
N LYS A 148 -7.07 6.04 4.00
CA LYS A 148 -5.83 6.85 4.10
C LYS A 148 -5.75 8.04 3.16
N LEU A 149 -6.62 8.15 2.15
CA LEU A 149 -6.56 9.26 1.20
C LEU A 149 -7.44 10.41 1.68
N ARG A 150 -6.84 11.59 1.84
CA ARG A 150 -7.57 12.80 2.19
C ARG A 150 -8.51 13.18 1.05
N ALA A 151 -9.75 13.52 1.39
CA ALA A 151 -10.67 14.14 0.46
C ALA A 151 -10.08 15.50 0.05
N ILE A 152 -9.87 15.71 -1.24
CA ILE A 152 -9.50 17.02 -1.78
C ILE A 152 -10.73 17.78 -2.25
N ASP A 153 -11.81 17.08 -2.57
CA ASP A 153 -13.06 17.68 -3.04
C ASP A 153 -14.26 16.78 -2.75
N GLU A 154 -15.42 17.39 -2.49
CA GLU A 154 -16.64 16.68 -2.10
C GLU A 154 -17.92 17.46 -2.46
N VAL A 155 -18.94 16.75 -2.96
CA VAL A 155 -20.28 17.27 -3.20
C VAL A 155 -21.34 16.33 -2.63
N THR A 156 -22.42 16.89 -2.08
CA THR A 156 -23.58 16.12 -1.57
C THR A 156 -24.77 16.28 -2.51
N ILE A 157 -25.32 15.16 -2.99
CA ILE A 157 -26.48 15.11 -3.90
C ILE A 157 -27.49 14.11 -3.33
N GLY A 158 -28.56 14.64 -2.74
CA GLY A 158 -29.56 13.84 -2.06
C GLY A 158 -28.94 13.06 -0.89
N LYS A 159 -29.01 11.73 -0.96
CA LYS A 159 -28.40 10.82 0.04
C LYS A 159 -26.96 10.42 -0.28
N TYR A 160 -26.43 10.85 -1.43
CA TYR A 160 -25.11 10.46 -1.90
C TYR A 160 -24.11 11.58 -1.63
N VAL A 161 -22.95 11.22 -1.10
CA VAL A 161 -21.78 12.10 -1.00
C VAL A 161 -20.76 11.59 -2.00
N ILE A 162 -20.37 12.42 -2.97
CA ILE A 162 -19.36 12.07 -3.97
C ILE A 162 -18.07 12.77 -3.58
N ARG A 163 -17.01 11.99 -3.40
CA ARG A 163 -15.72 12.46 -2.88
C ARG A 163 -14.60 12.14 -3.85
N LYS A 164 -13.72 13.12 -4.10
CA LYS A 164 -12.47 12.93 -4.84
C LYS A 164 -11.28 12.93 -3.88
N SER A 165 -10.43 11.93 -4.04
CA SER A 165 -9.18 11.74 -3.29
C SER A 165 -7.98 12.37 -4.02
N GLU A 166 -6.86 12.54 -3.33
CA GLU A 166 -5.59 13.08 -3.89
C GLU A 166 -5.12 12.34 -5.16
N ASP A 167 -5.32 11.02 -5.24
CA ASP A 167 -4.97 10.18 -6.38
C ASP A 167 -6.03 10.20 -7.51
N SER A 168 -6.98 11.14 -7.45
CA SER A 168 -8.13 11.26 -8.33
C SER A 168 -9.09 10.06 -8.29
N THR A 169 -9.07 9.25 -7.23
CA THR A 169 -10.09 8.23 -6.99
C THR A 169 -11.41 8.89 -6.58
N ILE A 170 -12.50 8.47 -7.22
CA ILE A 170 -13.87 8.91 -6.93
C ILE A 170 -14.57 7.87 -6.06
N GLN A 171 -15.20 8.34 -4.99
CA GLN A 171 -15.96 7.54 -4.04
C GLN A 171 -17.40 8.07 -3.98
N VAL A 172 -18.34 7.17 -3.73
CA VAL A 172 -19.73 7.51 -3.41
C VAL A 172 -20.00 6.98 -2.01
N LEU A 173 -20.53 7.82 -1.12
CA LEU A 173 -20.90 7.46 0.23
C LEU A 173 -22.40 7.66 0.45
N VAL A 174 -22.99 6.83 1.30
CA VAL A 174 -24.34 7.00 1.86
C VAL A 174 -24.22 6.74 3.35
N ASP A 175 -24.72 7.65 4.19
CA ASP A 175 -24.60 7.57 5.65
C ASP A 175 -23.15 7.32 6.12
N ASP A 176 -22.19 8.08 5.55
CA ASP A 176 -20.75 7.95 5.77
C ASP A 176 -20.12 6.59 5.40
N GLN A 177 -20.87 5.72 4.72
CA GLN A 177 -20.36 4.44 4.23
C GLN A 177 -20.13 4.47 2.73
N ILE A 178 -18.95 4.06 2.29
CA ILE A 178 -18.65 3.91 0.86
C ILE A 178 -19.57 2.85 0.26
N VAL A 179 -20.31 3.25 -0.76
CA VAL A 179 -21.18 2.39 -1.55
C VAL A 179 -20.54 2.12 -2.92
N GLY A 180 -20.58 0.86 -3.34
CA GLY A 180 -20.03 0.40 -4.62
C GLY A 180 -20.93 -0.65 -5.27
N PRO A 181 -20.87 -0.80 -6.60
CA PRO A 181 -20.00 -0.10 -7.55
C PRO A 181 -20.40 1.37 -7.75
N ALA A 182 -19.42 2.28 -7.81
CA ALA A 182 -19.67 3.73 -7.93
C ALA A 182 -20.22 4.14 -9.31
N TYR A 183 -19.80 3.45 -10.38
CA TYR A 183 -20.13 3.84 -11.76
C TYR A 183 -21.65 3.93 -12.03
N PRO A 184 -22.49 2.91 -11.73
CA PRO A 184 -23.94 3.01 -11.95
C PRO A 184 -24.59 4.17 -11.20
N ILE A 185 -24.14 4.43 -9.97
CA ILE A 185 -24.68 5.52 -9.15
C ILE A 185 -24.32 6.88 -9.78
N LEU A 186 -23.07 7.06 -10.18
CA LEU A 186 -22.62 8.29 -10.86
C LEU A 186 -23.34 8.50 -12.20
N THR A 187 -23.65 7.44 -12.96
CA THR A 187 -24.41 7.55 -14.21
C THR A 187 -25.84 8.03 -13.97
N THR A 188 -26.51 7.53 -12.91
CA THR A 188 -27.84 8.01 -12.52
C THR A 188 -27.80 9.49 -12.15
N ILE A 189 -26.86 9.88 -11.29
CA ILE A 189 -26.68 11.28 -10.86
C ILE A 189 -26.35 12.19 -12.05
N ALA A 190 -25.43 11.77 -12.94
CA ALA A 190 -25.10 12.52 -14.14
C ALA A 190 -26.33 12.75 -15.03
N SER A 191 -27.18 11.72 -15.18
CA SER A 191 -28.41 11.83 -15.96
C SER A 191 -29.41 12.81 -15.34
N GLU A 192 -29.55 12.80 -14.01
CA GLU A 192 -30.40 13.75 -13.27
C GLU A 192 -29.90 15.19 -13.40
N MET A 193 -28.58 15.38 -13.46
CA MET A 193 -27.93 16.69 -13.62
C MET A 193 -27.74 17.12 -15.08
N SER A 194 -28.24 16.35 -16.05
CA SER A 194 -28.02 16.60 -17.48
C SER A 194 -26.54 16.65 -17.91
N ILE A 195 -25.67 15.90 -17.22
CA ILE A 195 -24.26 15.71 -17.55
C ILE A 195 -24.15 14.58 -18.58
N ASP A 196 -23.47 14.82 -19.69
CA ASP A 196 -23.27 13.79 -20.74
C ASP A 196 -22.38 12.66 -20.22
N VAL A 197 -22.83 11.42 -20.38
CA VAL A 197 -22.11 10.22 -19.97
C VAL A 197 -21.07 9.77 -21.00
N ASN A 198 -21.08 10.37 -22.18
CA ASN A 198 -20.13 10.09 -23.26
C ASN A 198 -18.93 11.03 -23.21
N ASN A 199 -17.77 10.52 -23.60
CA ASN A 199 -16.56 11.29 -23.76
C ASN A 199 -16.48 11.91 -25.16
N LYS A 200 -15.57 12.89 -25.34
CA LYS A 200 -15.39 13.62 -26.61
C LYS A 200 -14.94 12.73 -27.78
N ASN A 201 -14.47 11.51 -27.51
CA ASN A 201 -13.99 10.55 -28.50
C ASN A 201 -15.03 9.46 -28.84
N GLY A 202 -16.28 9.60 -28.38
CA GLY A 202 -17.37 8.66 -28.68
C GLY A 202 -17.43 7.39 -27.82
N GLY A 203 -16.61 7.30 -26.76
CA GLY A 203 -16.70 6.24 -25.75
C GLY A 203 -17.47 6.70 -24.49
N THR A 204 -17.70 5.81 -23.52
CA THR A 204 -18.28 6.20 -22.23
C THR A 204 -17.22 6.82 -21.32
N LYS A 205 -17.62 7.82 -20.52
CA LYS A 205 -16.77 8.34 -19.44
C LYS A 205 -16.55 7.26 -18.39
N ASN A 206 -15.35 7.17 -17.83
CA ASN A 206 -15.10 6.26 -16.71
C ASN A 206 -15.50 6.90 -15.36
N THR A 207 -15.44 6.14 -14.26
CA THR A 207 -15.80 6.61 -12.91
C THR A 207 -15.06 7.88 -12.49
N ARG A 208 -13.78 8.03 -12.89
CA ARG A 208 -12.99 9.23 -12.57
C ARG A 208 -13.48 10.45 -13.35
N GLN A 209 -13.75 10.28 -14.64
CA GLN A 209 -14.25 11.35 -15.51
C GLN A 209 -15.64 11.82 -15.10
N LEU A 210 -16.57 10.88 -14.83
CA LEU A 210 -17.92 11.21 -14.36
C LEU A 210 -17.89 11.89 -12.99
N GLY A 211 -17.16 11.34 -12.03
CA GLY A 211 -17.09 11.93 -10.70
C GLY A 211 -16.46 13.32 -10.68
N ALA A 212 -15.47 13.56 -11.54
CA ALA A 212 -14.83 14.87 -11.66
C ALA A 212 -15.68 15.94 -12.37
N GLU A 213 -16.76 15.56 -13.06
CA GLU A 213 -17.71 16.52 -13.63
C GLU A 213 -18.93 16.75 -12.74
N ILE A 214 -19.22 15.81 -11.84
CA ILE A 214 -20.30 15.94 -10.86
C ILE A 214 -19.86 16.80 -9.65
N ILE A 215 -18.59 16.68 -9.25
CA ILE A 215 -17.94 17.57 -8.28
C ILE A 215 -17.58 18.88 -8.98
#